data_AF-A0A1I7U0C0-F1
#
_entry.id   AF-A0A1I7U0C0-F1
#
_cell.length_a   1.000
_cell.length_b   1.000
_cell.length_c   1.000
_cell.angle_alpha   90.00
_cell.angle_beta   90.00
_cell.angle_gamma   90.00
#
_symmetry.space_group_name_H-M   'P 1'
#
loop_
_entity.id
_entity.type
_entity.pdbx_description
1 polymer ?
#
loop_
_entity_poly.entity_id
_entity_poly.type
_entity_poly.pdbx_seq_one_letter_code
_entity_poly.pdbx_strand_id
1 'polypeptide(L)'
;MEQVIVENRSNGVIHHGNDAVNQMDHQSGLQERLKRKTEVEEELPAKKMKEGIEEKPCSSKTVPTAETMGITTPVDPDYSRLPKGFLLGNLAREKFAGILMADLHDRYEIQIYCRLFEHFSYYPVYKIDEDVWVSAHDHAVAEIIKFRIPPSVLMQRARAARLSAEH
;
A
#
# COMPACT_ATOMS: atom_id res chain seq x y z
N MET A 1 23.88 17.87 -69.57
CA MET A 1 22.78 16.90 -69.62
C MET A 1 21.79 17.31 -68.55
N GLU A 2 20.78 18.06 -68.98
CA GLU A 2 19.62 18.46 -68.21
C GLU A 2 18.54 17.37 -68.24
N GLN A 3 17.71 17.36 -67.19
CA GLN A 3 16.28 16.99 -67.05
C GLN A 3 16.12 16.73 -65.53
N VAL A 4 15.50 17.54 -64.65
CA VAL A 4 14.29 18.39 -64.67
C VAL A 4 13.05 17.68 -65.19
N ILE A 5 11.95 17.86 -64.42
CA ILE A 5 10.51 17.70 -64.75
C ILE A 5 9.86 16.42 -64.16
N VAL A 6 8.68 16.39 -63.51
CA VAL A 6 7.71 17.35 -62.91
C VAL A 6 6.68 16.46 -62.16
N GLU A 7 6.03 17.00 -61.13
CA GLU A 7 4.85 16.41 -60.46
C GLU A 7 3.72 16.01 -61.43
N ASN A 8 2.86 15.06 -61.05
CA ASN A 8 1.44 15.24 -61.34
C ASN A 8 0.54 14.56 -60.32
N ARG A 9 -0.28 15.40 -59.66
CA ARG A 9 -1.49 15.05 -58.92
C ARG A 9 -2.65 14.85 -59.89
N SER A 10 -3.53 13.88 -59.61
CA SER A 10 -4.97 13.92 -59.90
C SER A 10 -5.63 12.70 -59.24
N ASN A 11 -6.40 12.85 -58.16
CA ASN A 11 -7.83 13.21 -58.07
C ASN A 11 -8.82 12.16 -58.61
N GLY A 12 -9.76 11.78 -57.73
CA GLY A 12 -10.96 10.96 -57.94
C GLY A 12 -11.24 10.16 -56.66
N VAL A 13 -11.89 10.63 -55.59
CA VAL A 13 -13.17 11.34 -55.39
C VAL A 13 -14.42 10.51 -55.73
N ILE A 14 -14.97 9.91 -54.66
CA ILE A 14 -16.37 9.89 -54.17
C ILE A 14 -17.46 9.09 -54.92
N HIS A 15 -18.11 8.18 -54.17
CA HIS A 15 -19.55 8.15 -53.80
C HIS A 15 -19.90 6.78 -53.19
N HIS A 16 -20.86 6.56 -52.29
CA HIS A 16 -21.61 7.30 -51.25
C HIS A 16 -22.53 6.24 -50.59
N GLY A 17 -23.07 6.51 -49.41
CA GLY A 17 -24.15 5.73 -48.78
C GLY A 17 -23.78 5.32 -47.35
N ASN A 18 -23.82 6.24 -46.38
CA ASN A 18 -25.00 6.66 -45.57
C ASN A 18 -25.47 5.53 -44.64
N ASP A 19 -25.96 5.71 -43.41
CA ASP A 19 -26.02 6.77 -42.39
C ASP A 19 -26.90 6.12 -41.30
N ALA A 20 -26.59 6.34 -40.02
CA ALA A 20 -27.52 6.33 -38.87
C ALA A 20 -26.64 6.24 -37.61
N VAL A 21 -26.22 7.33 -36.97
CA VAL A 21 -27.02 8.29 -36.19
C VAL A 21 -28.12 7.58 -35.38
N ASN A 22 -27.86 7.37 -34.10
CA ASN A 22 -28.86 7.61 -33.06
C ASN A 22 -28.16 7.94 -31.74
N GLN A 23 -28.07 9.24 -31.47
CA GLN A 23 -28.12 9.77 -30.11
C GLN A 23 -29.57 9.61 -29.62
N MET A 24 -29.75 9.11 -28.41
CA MET A 24 -30.84 9.56 -27.54
C MET A 24 -30.33 9.57 -26.11
N ASP A 25 -30.10 10.77 -25.60
CA ASP A 25 -30.18 11.09 -24.18
C ASP A 25 -31.65 10.99 -23.76
N HIS A 26 -31.93 10.22 -22.71
CA HIS A 26 -33.09 10.50 -21.85
C HIS A 26 -32.74 10.25 -20.38
N GLN A 27 -33.02 11.29 -19.61
CA GLN A 27 -32.87 11.45 -18.18
C GLN A 27 -33.66 10.43 -17.34
N SER A 28 -33.18 10.34 -16.10
CA SER A 28 -33.95 10.21 -14.87
C SER A 28 -34.29 8.80 -14.37
N GLY A 29 -34.03 8.63 -13.07
CA GLY A 29 -34.99 7.97 -12.21
C GLY A 29 -34.58 6.62 -11.67
N LEU A 30 -34.24 6.64 -10.38
CA LEU A 30 -34.57 5.62 -9.38
C LEU A 30 -33.89 4.23 -9.47
N GLN A 31 -33.02 4.05 -8.47
CA GLN A 31 -32.74 2.80 -7.74
C GLN A 31 -33.71 1.64 -7.99
N GLU A 32 -33.21 0.58 -8.61
CA GLU A 32 -33.86 -0.73 -8.59
C GLU A 32 -33.20 -1.62 -7.52
N ARG A 33 -33.56 -1.38 -6.27
CA ARG A 33 -33.34 -2.36 -5.19
C ARG A 33 -34.44 -3.41 -5.26
N LEU A 34 -34.02 -4.67 -5.42
CA LEU A 34 -34.88 -5.85 -5.42
C LEU A 34 -35.74 -5.90 -4.14
N LYS A 35 -37.04 -5.65 -4.25
CA LYS A 35 -38.00 -5.68 -3.12
C LYS A 35 -38.46 -7.12 -2.87
N ARG A 36 -38.19 -7.66 -1.67
CA ARG A 36 -38.83 -8.87 -1.15
C ARG A 36 -40.06 -8.49 -0.33
N LYS A 37 -41.16 -9.23 -0.52
CA LYS A 37 -42.45 -9.07 0.16
C LYS A 37 -42.36 -9.48 1.64
N THR A 38 -42.84 -8.63 2.53
CA THR A 38 -43.31 -8.87 3.92
C THR A 38 -44.52 -9.83 3.85
N GLU A 39 -44.89 -10.72 4.78
CA GLU A 39 -44.90 -10.76 6.25
C GLU A 39 -44.95 -12.22 6.72
N VAL A 40 -44.34 -12.54 7.87
CA VAL A 40 -44.90 -13.41 8.92
C VAL A 40 -44.33 -12.90 10.24
N GLU A 41 -45.20 -12.45 11.14
CA GLU A 41 -44.88 -12.26 12.55
C GLU A 41 -44.57 -13.62 13.17
N GLU A 42 -43.34 -13.80 13.66
CA GLU A 42 -43.03 -14.84 14.63
C GLU A 42 -42.31 -14.17 15.80
N GLU A 43 -42.94 -14.28 16.96
CA GLU A 43 -42.58 -13.72 18.25
C GLU A 43 -41.19 -14.22 18.68
N LEU A 44 -40.20 -13.33 18.73
CA LEU A 44 -38.84 -13.67 19.19
C LEU A 44 -38.66 -13.33 20.67
N PRO A 45 -38.04 -14.22 21.48
CA PRO A 45 -37.93 -14.04 22.91
C PRO A 45 -36.90 -12.94 23.25
N ALA A 46 -37.17 -12.26 24.37
CA ALA A 46 -36.43 -11.11 24.89
C ALA A 46 -34.89 -11.24 24.73
N LYS A 47 -34.31 -10.39 23.88
CA LYS A 47 -32.86 -10.20 23.80
C LYS A 47 -32.34 -9.76 25.16
N LYS A 48 -31.51 -10.59 25.78
CA LYS A 48 -30.63 -10.18 26.86
C LYS A 48 -29.84 -8.95 26.40
N MET A 49 -29.95 -7.91 27.21
CA MET A 49 -29.17 -6.68 27.16
C MET A 49 -27.69 -7.06 27.06
N LYS A 50 -27.11 -6.92 25.88
CA LYS A 50 -25.66 -6.98 25.72
C LYS A 50 -25.18 -5.66 26.29
N GLU A 51 -24.57 -5.74 27.47
CA GLU A 51 -23.89 -4.63 28.13
C GLU A 51 -23.18 -3.78 27.08
N GLY A 52 -23.40 -2.47 27.17
CA GLY A 52 -22.59 -1.51 26.46
C GLY A 52 -21.14 -1.79 26.82
N ILE A 53 -20.41 -2.41 25.90
CA ILE A 53 -18.99 -2.19 25.82
C ILE A 53 -18.92 -0.72 25.44
N GLU A 54 -18.83 0.14 26.44
CA GLU A 54 -18.26 1.47 26.27
C GLU A 54 -17.05 1.26 25.38
N GLU A 55 -17.12 1.79 24.16
CA GLU A 55 -15.95 2.00 23.33
C GLU A 55 -15.07 2.95 24.14
N LYS A 56 -14.27 2.39 25.07
CA LYS A 56 -13.12 3.11 25.61
C LYS A 56 -12.33 3.52 24.38
N PRO A 57 -12.18 4.82 24.09
CA PRO A 57 -11.21 5.23 23.09
C PRO A 57 -9.88 4.62 23.53
N CYS A 58 -9.35 3.74 22.68
CA CYS A 58 -8.13 3.00 22.95
C CYS A 58 -7.06 3.99 23.40
N SER A 59 -6.42 3.64 24.52
CA SER A 59 -5.51 4.43 25.35
C SER A 59 -4.57 5.34 24.55
N SER A 60 -4.38 6.57 25.06
CA SER A 60 -3.26 7.50 24.81
C SER A 60 -2.16 6.88 23.96
N LYS A 61 -2.04 7.28 22.69
CA LYS A 61 -0.92 6.87 21.83
C LYS A 61 0.38 7.11 22.59
N THR A 62 1.10 6.05 22.93
CA THR A 62 2.45 6.15 23.46
C THR A 62 3.26 6.96 22.45
N VAL A 63 3.88 8.05 22.91
CA VAL A 63 4.70 8.89 22.04
C VAL A 63 5.93 8.06 21.65
N PRO A 64 6.22 7.88 20.35
CA PRO A 64 7.41 7.16 19.90
C PRO A 64 8.67 7.79 20.51
N THR A 65 9.55 6.94 21.04
CA THR A 65 10.84 7.36 21.59
C THR A 65 11.96 6.91 20.67
N ALA A 66 13.16 7.47 20.84
CA ALA A 66 14.33 7.04 20.07
C ALA A 66 14.62 5.54 20.22
N GLU A 67 14.34 4.97 21.40
CA GLU A 67 14.49 3.55 21.70
C GLU A 67 13.49 2.70 20.91
N THR A 68 12.20 3.05 20.92
CA THR A 68 11.19 2.29 20.16
C THR A 68 11.38 2.44 18.66
N MET A 69 11.83 3.62 18.19
CA MET A 69 12.08 3.88 16.79
C MET A 69 13.37 3.23 16.26
N GLY A 70 14.40 3.08 17.10
CA GLY A 70 15.73 2.65 16.66
C GLY A 70 16.50 3.73 15.90
N ILE A 71 16.04 4.97 15.95
CA ILE A 71 16.67 6.14 15.32
C ILE A 71 17.02 7.14 16.42
N THR A 72 18.31 7.28 16.70
CA THR A 72 18.81 8.19 17.74
C THR A 72 19.04 9.61 17.23
N THR A 73 19.30 9.76 15.93
CA THR A 73 19.65 11.04 15.32
C THR A 73 18.70 11.33 14.15
N PRO A 74 17.61 12.08 14.36
CA PRO A 74 16.71 12.49 13.29
C PRO A 74 17.40 13.45 12.32
N VAL A 75 17.06 13.37 11.03
CA VAL A 75 17.68 14.16 9.95
C VAL A 75 16.61 14.93 9.18
N ASP A 76 16.87 16.20 8.86
CA ASP A 76 15.92 17.00 8.10
C ASP A 76 15.71 16.41 6.69
N PRO A 77 14.47 16.18 6.24
CA PRO A 77 14.21 15.51 4.97
C PRO A 77 14.71 16.28 3.75
N ASP A 78 15.59 15.65 2.99
CA ASP A 78 15.94 16.09 1.65
C ASP A 78 15.07 15.35 0.63
N TYR A 79 13.98 16.00 0.21
CA TYR A 79 13.03 15.46 -0.76
C TYR A 79 13.63 15.29 -2.17
N SER A 80 14.81 15.85 -2.46
CA SER A 80 15.50 15.61 -3.73
C SER A 80 15.99 14.16 -3.87
N ARG A 81 16.22 13.49 -2.73
CA ARG A 81 16.64 12.08 -2.66
C ARG A 81 15.48 11.09 -2.63
N LEU A 82 14.25 11.59 -2.57
CA LEU A 82 13.05 10.75 -2.51
C LEU A 82 12.36 10.68 -3.89
N PRO A 83 11.55 9.64 -4.15
CA PRO A 83 10.72 9.59 -5.35
C PRO A 83 9.87 10.85 -5.49
N LYS A 84 9.73 11.38 -6.72
CA LYS A 84 8.93 12.59 -6.96
C LYS A 84 7.52 12.46 -6.40
N GLY A 85 7.09 13.46 -5.63
CA GLY A 85 5.77 13.50 -4.99
C GLY A 85 5.63 12.58 -3.77
N PHE A 86 6.72 12.02 -3.25
CA PHE A 86 6.69 11.22 -2.03
C PHE A 86 6.53 12.11 -0.79
N LEU A 87 5.61 11.73 0.10
CA LEU A 87 5.33 12.43 1.35
C LEU A 87 5.69 11.53 2.53
N LEU A 88 6.61 11.99 3.39
CA LEU A 88 7.05 11.23 4.56
C LEU A 88 6.00 11.21 5.69
N GLY A 89 5.18 12.25 5.81
CA GLY A 89 4.12 12.34 6.83
C GLY A 89 4.66 12.52 8.24
N ASN A 90 4.06 11.83 9.22
CA ASN A 90 4.54 11.86 10.61
C ASN A 90 5.93 11.22 10.73
N LEU A 91 6.70 11.64 11.73
CA LEU A 91 8.06 11.13 11.97
C LEU A 91 8.96 11.31 10.74
N ALA A 92 8.78 12.40 9.98
CA ALA A 92 9.47 12.59 8.71
C ALA A 92 10.99 12.59 8.87
N ARG A 93 11.50 13.19 9.94
CA ARG A 93 12.94 13.32 10.17
C ARG A 93 13.57 11.97 10.52
N GLU A 94 12.86 11.19 11.32
CA GLU A 94 13.26 9.85 11.75
C GLU A 94 13.18 8.85 10.59
N LYS A 95 12.08 8.91 9.81
CA LYS A 95 11.93 8.12 8.58
C LYS A 95 13.03 8.44 7.58
N PHE A 96 13.33 9.72 7.35
CA PHE A 96 14.39 10.10 6.43
C PHE A 96 15.75 9.60 6.91
N ALA A 97 16.09 9.80 8.18
CA ALA A 97 17.31 9.24 8.77
C ALA A 97 17.40 7.71 8.56
N GLY A 98 16.30 6.99 8.82
CA GLY A 98 16.26 5.54 8.63
C GLY A 98 16.38 5.08 7.17
N ILE A 99 15.80 5.82 6.22
CA ILE A 99 16.00 5.59 4.78
C ILE A 99 17.48 5.70 4.41
N LEU A 100 18.18 6.70 4.97
CA LEU A 100 19.61 6.87 4.74
C LEU A 100 20.44 5.77 5.39
N MET A 101 20.13 5.39 6.63
CA MET A 101 20.82 4.33 7.36
C MET A 101 20.69 2.97 6.68
N ALA A 102 19.53 2.68 6.11
CA ALA A 102 19.24 1.42 5.42
C ALA A 102 19.57 1.44 3.92
N ASP A 103 20.12 2.55 3.40
CA ASP A 103 20.51 2.73 2.01
C ASP A 103 19.39 2.42 0.99
N LEU A 104 18.17 2.88 1.30
CA LEU A 104 16.99 2.61 0.49
C LEU A 104 16.86 3.62 -0.66
N HIS A 105 16.73 3.10 -1.87
CA HIS A 105 16.62 3.91 -3.10
C HIS A 105 15.36 3.61 -3.90
N ASP A 106 14.88 2.36 -3.84
CA ASP A 106 13.70 1.96 -4.58
C ASP A 106 12.42 2.54 -3.98
N ARG A 107 11.50 2.96 -4.85
CA ARG A 107 10.25 3.59 -4.44
C ARG A 107 9.40 2.68 -3.56
N TYR A 108 9.32 1.39 -3.87
CA TYR A 108 8.50 0.43 -3.13
C TYR A 108 9.15 0.08 -1.79
N GLU A 109 10.48 -0.07 -1.76
CA GLU A 109 11.22 -0.29 -0.51
C GLU A 109 11.02 0.87 0.46
N ILE A 110 11.14 2.11 -0.02
CA ILE A 110 10.90 3.31 0.80
C ILE A 110 9.44 3.37 1.28
N GLN A 111 8.45 3.00 0.45
CA GLN A 111 7.05 2.94 0.87
C GLN A 111 6.80 1.90 1.96
N ILE A 112 7.33 0.69 1.79
CA ILE A 112 7.22 -0.39 2.77
C ILE A 112 7.89 0.05 4.06
N TYR A 113 9.12 0.56 3.98
CA TYR A 113 9.87 1.08 5.10
C TYR A 113 9.06 2.08 5.91
N CYS A 114 8.58 3.16 5.28
CA CYS A 114 7.88 4.23 5.98
C CYS A 114 6.60 3.75 6.66
N ARG A 115 5.86 2.82 6.04
CA ARG A 115 4.63 2.25 6.61
C ARG A 115 4.92 1.39 7.83
N LEU A 116 5.89 0.48 7.72
CA LEU A 116 6.25 -0.41 8.83
C LEU A 116 6.88 0.39 9.97
N PHE A 117 7.82 1.28 9.64
CA PHE A 117 8.47 2.14 10.61
C PHE A 117 7.45 2.94 11.41
N GLU A 118 6.51 3.63 10.75
CA GLU A 118 5.50 4.42 11.47
C GLU A 118 4.64 3.54 12.37
N HIS A 119 4.15 2.40 11.87
CA HIS A 119 3.33 1.49 12.67
C HIS A 119 4.06 1.00 13.92
N PHE A 120 5.26 0.43 13.76
CA PHE A 120 5.99 -0.15 14.87
C PHE A 120 6.65 0.87 15.79
N SER A 121 6.77 2.14 15.36
CA SER A 121 7.17 3.24 16.24
C SER A 121 6.15 3.50 17.35
N TYR A 122 4.86 3.37 17.03
CA TYR A 122 3.76 3.49 18.00
C TYR A 122 3.41 2.16 18.67
N TYR A 123 3.69 1.04 18.01
CA TYR A 123 3.35 -0.31 18.48
C TYR A 123 4.58 -1.23 18.41
N PRO A 124 5.54 -1.10 19.35
CA PRO A 124 6.78 -1.87 19.32
C PRO A 124 6.53 -3.38 19.36
N VAL A 125 7.41 -4.16 18.72
CA VAL A 125 7.31 -5.62 18.69
C VAL A 125 8.22 -6.21 19.76
N TYR A 126 7.71 -7.16 20.53
CA TYR A 126 8.51 -7.92 21.49
C TYR A 126 8.71 -9.36 21.01
N LYS A 127 9.96 -9.83 21.00
CA LYS A 127 10.31 -11.21 20.69
C LYS A 127 10.49 -11.99 21.99
N ILE A 128 9.58 -12.91 22.24
CA ILE A 128 9.56 -13.71 23.47
C ILE A 128 10.80 -14.61 23.56
N ASP A 129 11.20 -15.25 22.46
CA ASP A 129 12.31 -16.20 22.45
C ASP A 129 13.66 -15.54 22.75
N GLU A 130 13.80 -14.26 22.41
CA GLU A 130 15.02 -13.47 22.59
C GLU A 130 14.95 -12.56 23.84
N ASP A 131 13.78 -12.47 24.49
CA ASP A 131 13.48 -11.52 25.58
C ASP A 131 13.86 -10.06 25.25
N VAL A 132 13.58 -9.63 24.01
CA VAL A 132 14.03 -8.31 23.49
C VAL A 132 12.92 -7.60 22.72
N TRP A 133 12.84 -6.27 22.92
CA TRP A 133 12.06 -5.37 22.07
C TRP A 133 12.80 -5.08 20.77
N VAL A 134 12.10 -5.23 19.66
CA VAL A 134 12.63 -4.92 18.33
C VAL A 134 12.27 -3.48 18.00
N SER A 135 13.27 -2.69 17.64
CA SER A 135 13.06 -1.32 17.20
C SER A 135 12.29 -1.27 15.88
N ALA A 136 11.56 -0.19 15.65
CA ALA A 136 10.79 0.00 14.41
C ALA A 136 11.70 0.00 13.16
N HIS A 137 12.89 0.59 13.27
CA HIS A 137 13.91 0.58 12.21
C HIS A 137 14.34 -0.84 11.86
N ASP A 138 14.80 -1.62 12.85
CA ASP A 138 15.33 -2.96 12.63
C ASP A 138 14.26 -3.90 12.05
N HIS A 139 13.02 -3.77 12.55
CA HIS A 139 11.90 -4.55 12.06
C HIS A 139 11.57 -4.20 10.60
N ALA A 140 11.48 -2.90 10.26
CA ALA A 140 11.18 -2.47 8.90
C ALA A 140 12.28 -2.90 7.90
N VAL A 141 13.55 -2.80 8.29
CA VAL A 141 14.69 -3.23 7.45
C VAL A 141 14.67 -4.75 7.24
N ALA A 142 14.39 -5.54 8.28
CA ALA A 142 14.29 -6.99 8.16
C ALA A 142 13.21 -7.41 7.16
N GLU A 143 12.05 -6.75 7.16
CA GLU A 143 10.97 -7.02 6.21
C GLU A 143 11.34 -6.63 4.77
N ILE A 144 12.06 -5.53 4.57
CA ILE A 144 12.56 -5.14 3.24
C ILE A 144 13.58 -6.15 2.72
N ILE A 145 14.48 -6.64 3.58
CA ILE A 145 15.43 -7.68 3.22
C ILE A 145 14.68 -8.95 2.79
N LYS A 146 13.62 -9.36 3.52
CA LYS A 146 12.77 -10.48 3.12
C LYS A 146 12.12 -10.24 1.75
N PHE A 147 11.65 -9.03 1.49
CA PHE A 147 11.07 -8.64 0.21
C PHE A 147 12.08 -8.72 -0.95
N ARG A 148 13.35 -8.38 -0.71
CA ARG A 148 14.43 -8.53 -1.70
C ARG A 148 14.80 -9.98 -2.02
N ILE A 149 14.50 -10.92 -1.13
CA ILE A 149 14.88 -12.33 -1.30
C ILE A 149 13.88 -13.03 -2.24
N PRO A 150 14.34 -13.62 -3.37
CA PRO A 150 13.47 -14.37 -4.26
C PRO A 150 12.79 -15.56 -3.55
N PRO A 151 11.54 -15.90 -3.88
CA PRO A 151 10.82 -17.03 -3.26
C PRO A 151 11.58 -18.36 -3.35
N SER A 152 12.33 -18.59 -4.43
CA SER A 152 13.15 -19.79 -4.62
C SER A 152 14.22 -19.95 -3.53
N VAL A 153 14.85 -18.85 -3.10
CA VAL A 153 15.88 -18.83 -2.06
C VAL A 153 15.25 -19.11 -0.69
N LEU A 154 14.07 -18.55 -0.42
CA LEU A 154 13.32 -18.84 0.81
C LEU A 154 12.98 -20.33 0.92
N MET A 155 12.50 -20.93 -0.18
CA MET A 155 12.18 -22.36 -0.23
C MET A 155 13.42 -23.25 -0.05
N GLN A 156 14.56 -22.87 -0.63
CA GLN A 156 15.81 -23.58 -0.43
C GLN A 156 16.28 -23.53 1.03
N ARG A 157 16.24 -22.36 1.68
CA ARG A 157 16.59 -22.22 3.10
C ARG A 157 15.67 -23.03 4.00
N ALA A 158 14.36 -23.01 3.75
CA ALA A 158 13.39 -23.78 4.51
C ALA A 158 13.63 -25.31 4.39
N ARG A 159 14.01 -25.80 3.19
CA ARG A 159 14.38 -27.20 3.00
C ARG A 159 15.67 -27.56 3.73
N ALA A 160 16.69 -26.71 3.66
CA ALA A 160 17.96 -26.93 4.34
C ALA A 160 17.80 -26.98 5.87
N ALA A 161 17.01 -26.07 6.44
CA ALA A 161 16.74 -26.03 7.88
C ALA A 161 16.02 -27.28 8.40
N ARG A 162 15.14 -27.88 7.59
CA ARG A 162 14.48 -29.16 7.93
C ARG A 162 15.48 -30.31 7.97
N LEU A 163 16.35 -30.39 6.97
CA LEU A 163 17.38 -31.43 6.91
C LEU A 163 18.38 -31.34 8.07
N SER A 164 18.71 -30.14 8.53
CA SER A 164 19.58 -29.96 9.70
C SER A 164 18.91 -30.26 11.04
N ALA A 165 17.58 -30.26 11.11
CA ALA A 165 16.84 -30.57 12.34
C ALA A 165 16.55 -32.07 12.51
N GLU A 166 16.73 -32.87 11.44
CA GLU A 166 16.54 -34.32 11.43
C GLU A 166 17.84 -35.10 11.75
N HIS A 167 18.96 -34.39 11.92
CA HIS A 167 20.27 -34.92 12.32
C HIS A 167 20.66 -34.43 13.71
#